data_AF-A0A3D3NGW1-F1
#
_entry.id   AF-A0A3D3NGW1-F1
#
_cell.length_a   1.000
_cell.length_b   1.000
_cell.length_c   1.000
_cell.angle_alpha   90.00
_cell.angle_beta   90.00
_cell.angle_gamma   90.00
#
_symmetry.space_group_name_H-M   'P 1'
#
loop_
_entity.id
_entity.type
_entity.pdbx_description
1 polymer ?
#
loop_
_entity_poly.entity_id
_entity_poly.type
_entity_poly.pdbx_seq_one_letter_code
_entity_poly.pdbx_strand_id
1 'polypeptide(L)'
;ARIVDGTNIAYWLIPGYLLVLLMTRFAPRFIVPIAYDCGGVTTSTVTVPLVTALGVGLAERTPGRDPMIDGFGLIAFASLLPMIIVMSYGMLATWLLRARKPAKE
;
A
#
# COMPACT_ATOMS: atom_id res chain seq x y z
N ALA A 1 -2.35 12.51 -6.24
CA ALA A 1 -2.72 13.72 -5.46
C ALA A 1 -1.52 14.50 -4.87
N ARG A 2 -0.26 14.27 -5.29
CA ARG A 2 0.87 15.18 -4.98
C ARG A 2 1.35 15.98 -6.21
N ILE A 3 1.38 15.29 -7.35
CA ILE A 3 1.66 15.87 -8.68
C ILE A 3 0.61 16.95 -9.03
N VAL A 4 -0.62 16.82 -8.54
CA VAL A 4 -1.73 17.78 -8.79
C VAL A 4 -1.79 18.89 -7.72
N ASP A 5 -1.71 18.56 -6.42
CA ASP A 5 -2.04 19.52 -5.33
C ASP A 5 -0.84 20.06 -4.53
N GLY A 6 0.39 19.56 -4.73
CA GLY A 6 1.59 20.08 -4.05
C GLY A 6 1.68 19.80 -2.54
N THR A 7 0.73 19.04 -1.98
CA THR A 7 0.70 18.66 -0.55
C THR A 7 1.88 17.74 -0.20
N ASN A 8 2.35 17.70 1.04
CA ASN A 8 3.43 16.80 1.44
C ASN A 8 2.98 15.32 1.31
N ILE A 9 3.80 14.46 0.69
CA ILE A 9 3.51 13.01 0.53
C ILE A 9 3.28 12.29 1.86
N ALA A 10 3.86 12.83 2.94
CA ALA A 10 3.64 12.35 4.29
C ALA A 10 2.15 12.36 4.68
N TYR A 11 1.35 13.32 4.19
CA TYR A 11 -0.09 13.38 4.47
C TYR A 11 -0.87 12.17 3.91
N TRP A 12 -0.30 11.46 2.94
CA TRP A 12 -0.91 10.27 2.36
C TRP A 12 -0.30 8.99 2.91
N LEU A 13 1.02 8.98 3.13
CA LEU A 13 1.73 7.81 3.65
C LEU A 13 1.41 7.54 5.12
N ILE A 14 1.43 8.57 5.97
CA ILE A 14 1.19 8.42 7.41
C ILE A 14 -0.19 7.78 7.68
N PRO A 15 -1.32 8.32 7.18
CA PRO A 15 -2.62 7.68 7.40
C PRO A 15 -2.73 6.31 6.74
N GLY A 16 -2.06 6.09 5.60
CA GLY A 16 -1.98 4.78 4.96
C GLY A 16 -1.34 3.72 5.85
N TYR A 17 -0.18 4.03 6.46
CA TYR A 17 0.50 3.11 7.37
C TYR A 17 -0.27 2.94 8.69
N LEU A 18 -0.88 4.02 9.22
CA LEU A 18 -1.77 3.91 10.37
C LEU A 18 -2.96 2.99 10.10
N LEU A 19 -3.54 3.06 8.89
CA LEU A 19 -4.60 2.15 8.47
C LEU A 19 -4.11 0.69 8.46
N VAL A 20 -2.94 0.40 7.89
CA VAL A 20 -2.36 -0.95 7.89
C VAL A 20 -2.13 -1.47 9.31
N LEU A 21 -1.59 -0.62 10.21
CA LEU A 21 -1.41 -0.97 11.62
C LEU A 21 -2.75 -1.28 12.30
N LEU A 22 -3.77 -0.47 12.05
CA LEU A 22 -5.12 -0.70 12.56
C LEU A 22 -5.70 -2.01 12.01
N MET A 23 -5.60 -2.25 10.70
CA MET A 23 -6.05 -3.49 10.05
C MET A 23 -5.33 -4.70 10.64
N THR A 24 -4.04 -4.59 10.98
CA THR A 24 -3.25 -5.69 11.57
C THR A 24 -3.90 -6.20 12.86
N ARG A 25 -4.49 -5.30 13.64
CA ARG A 25 -5.15 -5.65 14.92
C ARG A 25 -6.44 -6.44 14.74
N PHE A 26 -7.13 -6.29 13.60
CA PHE A 26 -8.41 -6.93 13.29
C PHE A 26 -8.28 -8.07 12.28
N ALA A 27 -7.18 -8.13 11.53
CA ALA A 27 -6.96 -9.12 10.49
C ALA A 27 -6.69 -10.52 11.08
N PRO A 28 -7.13 -11.58 10.37
CA PRO A 28 -6.83 -12.95 10.78
C PRO A 28 -5.31 -13.23 10.69
N ARG A 29 -4.77 -13.97 11.66
CA ARG A 29 -3.31 -14.16 11.83
C ARG A 29 -2.59 -14.72 10.59
N PHE A 30 -3.28 -15.47 9.73
CA PHE A 30 -2.68 -16.05 8.52
C PHE A 30 -2.50 -15.03 7.38
N ILE A 31 -3.34 -13.99 7.29
CA ILE A 31 -3.25 -13.01 6.18
C ILE A 31 -2.20 -11.95 6.43
N VAL A 32 -1.91 -11.63 7.70
CA VAL A 32 -0.93 -10.60 8.07
C VAL A 32 0.44 -10.85 7.43
N PRO A 33 1.11 -12.01 7.61
CA PRO A 33 2.42 -12.24 7.00
C PRO A 33 2.37 -12.19 5.46
N ILE A 34 1.30 -12.70 4.85
CA ILE A 34 1.11 -12.67 3.39
C ILE A 34 1.01 -11.23 2.89
N ALA A 35 0.25 -10.38 3.58
CA ALA A 35 0.08 -8.99 3.19
C ALA A 35 1.39 -8.20 3.26
N TYR A 36 2.17 -8.38 4.32
CA TYR A 36 3.46 -7.69 4.48
C TYR A 36 4.51 -8.21 3.48
N ASP A 37 4.49 -9.49 3.14
CA ASP A 37 5.34 -10.07 2.09
C ASP A 37 4.96 -9.53 0.70
N CYS A 38 3.66 -9.42 0.39
CA CYS A 38 3.18 -8.81 -0.85
C CYS A 38 3.62 -7.33 -1.00
N GLY A 39 3.73 -6.59 0.11
CA GLY A 39 4.32 -5.26 0.10
C GLY A 39 5.79 -5.29 -0.31
N GLY A 40 6.57 -6.24 0.22
CA GLY A 40 7.98 -6.44 -0.13
C GLY A 40 8.23 -6.86 -1.59
N VAL A 41 7.31 -7.62 -2.20
CA VAL A 41 7.39 -8.01 -3.63
C VAL A 41 7.43 -6.78 -4.55
N THR A 42 6.75 -5.71 -4.18
CA THR A 42 6.76 -4.47 -4.98
C THR A 42 8.06 -3.68 -4.88
N THR A 43 8.90 -3.97 -3.88
CA THR A 43 10.25 -3.42 -3.75
C THR A 43 11.33 -4.27 -4.42
N SER A 44 10.95 -5.22 -5.31
CA SER A 44 11.91 -6.06 -6.01
C SER A 44 12.87 -5.22 -6.89
N THR A 45 14.04 -5.80 -7.15
CA THR A 45 15.11 -5.22 -7.98
C THR A 45 14.65 -4.82 -9.38
N VAL A 46 13.53 -5.38 -9.87
CA VAL A 46 12.95 -5.08 -11.18
C VAL A 46 11.92 -3.95 -11.09
N THR A 47 11.06 -3.96 -10.08
CA THR A 47 9.93 -3.02 -9.98
C THR A 47 10.33 -1.66 -9.43
N VAL A 48 11.32 -1.61 -8.52
CA VAL A 48 11.76 -0.33 -7.91
C VAL A 48 12.33 0.64 -8.95
N PRO A 49 13.28 0.25 -9.83
CA PRO A 49 13.82 1.18 -10.82
C PRO A 49 12.74 1.72 -11.78
N LEU A 50 11.79 0.86 -12.17
CA LEU A 50 10.69 1.24 -13.07
C LEU A 50 9.76 2.27 -12.43
N VAL A 51 9.30 2.00 -11.20
CA VAL A 51 8.42 2.91 -10.44
C VAL A 51 9.15 4.21 -10.11
N THR A 52 10.43 4.14 -9.77
CA THR A 52 11.26 5.32 -9.50
C THR A 52 11.45 6.16 -10.75
N ALA A 53 11.80 5.54 -11.89
CA ALA A 53 11.96 6.24 -13.16
C ALA A 53 10.66 6.95 -13.59
N LEU A 54 9.52 6.30 -13.38
CA LEU A 54 8.20 6.89 -13.63
C LEU A 54 7.90 8.05 -12.67
N GLY A 55 8.18 7.89 -11.37
CA GLY A 55 7.98 8.93 -10.36
C GLY A 55 8.87 10.17 -10.58
N VAL A 56 10.16 9.95 -10.84
CA VAL A 56 11.14 11.00 -11.17
C VAL A 56 10.76 11.70 -12.47
N GLY A 57 10.45 10.95 -13.54
CA GLY A 57 10.06 11.52 -14.83
C GLY A 57 8.76 12.35 -14.77
N LEU A 58 7.81 11.97 -13.92
CA LEU A 58 6.60 12.77 -13.65
C LEU A 58 6.90 14.03 -12.83
N ALA A 59 7.80 13.93 -11.84
CA ALA A 59 8.19 15.06 -11.00
C ALA A 59 9.01 16.11 -11.78
N GLU A 60 9.93 15.71 -12.66
CA GLU A 60 10.72 16.61 -13.51
C GLU A 60 9.86 17.47 -14.45
N ARG A 61 8.73 16.94 -14.91
CA ARG A 61 7.79 17.65 -15.79
C ARG A 61 6.81 18.55 -15.02
N THR A 62 6.86 18.56 -13.68
CA THR A 62 5.93 19.31 -12.83
C THR A 62 6.68 20.44 -12.10
N PRO A 63 6.39 21.73 -12.38
CA PRO A 63 7.09 22.85 -11.75
C PRO A 63 6.97 22.86 -10.22
N GLY A 64 8.09 23.09 -9.52
CA GLY A 64 8.14 23.22 -8.07
C GLY A 64 8.13 21.90 -7.29
N ARG A 65 8.40 20.77 -7.94
CA ARG A 65 8.49 19.45 -7.30
C ARG A 65 9.94 18.99 -7.22
N ASP A 66 10.28 18.30 -6.13
CA ASP A 66 11.58 17.68 -5.94
C ASP A 66 11.50 16.22 -6.44
N PRO A 67 12.20 15.87 -7.53
CA PRO A 67 12.15 14.53 -8.09
C PRO A 67 12.62 13.43 -7.13
N MET A 68 13.49 13.76 -6.18
CA MET A 68 13.96 12.82 -5.18
C MET A 68 12.85 12.51 -4.17
N ILE A 69 12.17 13.53 -3.66
CA ILE A 69 11.12 13.33 -2.66
C ILE A 69 9.83 12.75 -3.29
N ASP A 70 9.47 13.18 -4.50
CA ASP A 70 8.24 12.72 -5.18
C ASP A 70 8.43 11.37 -5.89
N GLY A 71 9.61 11.16 -6.48
CA GLY A 71 9.96 9.91 -7.16
C GLY A 71 10.09 8.74 -6.21
N PHE A 72 10.83 8.91 -5.10
CA PHE A 72 10.95 7.84 -4.10
C PHE A 72 9.66 7.59 -3.32
N GLY A 73 8.86 8.62 -3.06
CA GLY A 73 7.58 8.45 -2.38
C GLY A 73 6.58 7.61 -3.17
N LEU A 74 6.70 7.54 -4.50
CA LEU A 74 5.89 6.66 -5.35
C LEU A 74 6.12 5.17 -5.04
N ILE A 75 7.35 4.80 -4.67
CA ILE A 75 7.70 3.44 -4.26
C ILE A 75 6.93 3.04 -3.00
N ALA A 76 6.85 3.96 -2.03
CA ALA A 76 6.15 3.71 -0.78
C ALA A 76 4.65 3.45 -1.02
N PHE A 77 4.01 4.13 -1.98
CA PHE A 77 2.64 3.80 -2.39
C PHE A 77 2.52 2.45 -3.07
N ALA A 78 3.49 2.09 -3.92
CA ALA A 78 3.52 0.80 -4.59
C ALA A 78 3.56 -0.35 -3.58
N SER A 79 4.18 -0.17 -2.41
CA SER A 79 4.20 -1.18 -1.34
C SER A 79 3.01 -1.13 -0.40
N LEU A 80 2.45 0.06 -0.14
CA LEU A 80 1.33 0.22 0.78
C LEU A 80 0.04 -0.39 0.22
N LEU A 81 -0.20 -0.24 -1.08
CA LEU A 81 -1.47 -0.61 -1.71
C LEU A 81 -1.72 -2.14 -1.73
N PRO A 82 -0.76 -3.00 -2.08
CA PRO A 82 -0.89 -4.46 -1.94
C PRO A 82 -1.16 -4.90 -0.50
N MET A 83 -0.50 -4.30 0.50
CA MET A 83 -0.75 -4.63 1.91
C MET A 83 -2.22 -4.40 2.27
N ILE A 84 -2.76 -3.22 1.92
CA ILE A 84 -4.16 -2.87 2.19
C ILE A 84 -5.11 -3.82 1.46
N ILE A 85 -4.87 -4.13 0.18
CA ILE A 85 -5.71 -5.04 -0.61
C ILE A 85 -5.72 -6.45 -0.02
N VAL A 86 -4.54 -7.01 0.30
CA VAL A 86 -4.45 -8.38 0.81
C VAL A 86 -5.07 -8.49 2.20
N MET A 87 -4.85 -7.50 3.08
CA MET A 87 -5.49 -7.50 4.41
C MET A 87 -7.00 -7.34 4.33
N SER A 88 -7.50 -6.42 3.49
CA SER A 88 -8.94 -6.22 3.31
C SER A 88 -9.60 -7.46 2.71
N TYR A 89 -8.96 -8.10 1.74
CA TYR A 89 -9.41 -9.38 1.18
C TYR A 89 -9.48 -10.48 2.25
N GLY A 90 -8.43 -10.68 3.05
CA GLY A 90 -8.43 -11.71 4.09
C GLY A 90 -9.46 -11.46 5.19
N MET A 91 -9.68 -10.20 5.57
CA MET A 91 -10.73 -9.82 6.51
C MET A 91 -12.13 -10.11 5.94
N LEU A 92 -12.39 -9.69 4.71
CA LEU A 92 -13.68 -9.89 4.03
C LEU A 92 -13.97 -11.38 3.82
N ALA A 93 -13.00 -12.14 3.30
CA ALA A 93 -13.13 -13.57 3.09
C ALA A 93 -13.41 -14.32 4.42
N THR A 94 -12.71 -13.97 5.49
CA THR A 94 -12.93 -14.59 6.81
C THR A 94 -14.31 -14.27 7.37
N TRP A 95 -14.78 -13.04 7.19
CA TRP A 95 -16.12 -12.63 7.63
C TRP A 95 -17.22 -13.36 6.84
N LEU A 96 -17.09 -13.44 5.51
CA LEU A 96 -18.01 -14.18 4.65
C LEU A 96 -18.04 -15.68 4.97
N LEU A 97 -16.88 -16.29 5.23
CA LEU A 97 -16.79 -17.71 5.60
C LEU A 97 -17.38 -17.99 6.99
N ARG A 98 -17.26 -17.06 7.94
CA ARG A 98 -17.93 -17.16 9.25
C ARG A 98 -19.45 -17.07 9.12
N ALA A 99 -19.97 -16.16 8.29
CA ALA A 99 -21.40 -16.04 8.03
C ALA A 99 -21.98 -17.28 7.34
N ARG A 100 -21.14 -18.04 6.62
CA ARG A 100 -21.55 -19.24 5.88
C ARG A 100 -21.53 -20.54 6.67
N LYS A 101 -20.97 -20.62 7.89
CA LYS A 101 -21.10 -21.83 8.72
C LYS A 101 -22.52 -21.89 9.30
N PRO A 102 -23.44 -22.73 8.78
CA PRO A 102 -24.69 -22.99 9.47
C PRO A 102 -24.35 -23.80 10.72
N ALA A 103 -25.19 -23.69 11.75
CA ALA A 103 -25.07 -24.45 12.98
C ALA A 103 -24.80 -25.92 12.67
N LYS A 104 -23.69 -26.43 13.22
CA LYS A 104 -23.30 -27.84 13.12
C LYS A 104 -24.41 -28.65 13.82
N GLU A 105 -25.08 -29.53 13.06
CA GLU A 105 -25.96 -30.59 13.59
C GLU A 105 -25.21 -31.49 14.59
#